data_AF-A0A3D0X5K3-F1
#
_entry.id   AF-A0A3D0X5K3-F1
#
_cell.length_a   1.000
_cell.length_b   1.000
_cell.length_c   1.000
_cell.angle_alpha   90.00
_cell.angle_beta   90.00
_cell.angle_gamma   90.00
#
_symmetry.space_group_name_H-M   'P 1'
#
loop_
_entity.id
_entity.type
_entity.pdbx_description
1 polymer ?
#
loop_
_entity_poly.entity_id
_entity_poly.type
_entity_poly.pdbx_seq_one_letter_code
_entity_poly.pdbx_strand_id
1 'polypeptide(L)'
;MIAKRILSCIKGKQKGDVFVMVAASMAAVMFCSAAVIDLGSLFAHKSELQNAADAAALAGARAMADNEETINNHPEADKFAEEYVRNNLGNGYTAIPSYAAKQTDGADGTIYYRVQLKDHAPTYFIKFFMDEGPEITVDGIASISTDNGGGTPEKTDNSVNPKDLFIFRRNFHAVNSIDNPDNFNMNGQLKNCVTFDGTIAFTDGSGEDKKDSYKYDYLQYSTQASNLAYFFTEKARNEGLSVNDAIKKGSDYAHQAIYESYDIDGLGKYTKQNLGLPDYVGWNSNWSNSEAVNNYSNNEAFNGKKDMTSSDLSSSKAWSAHNGDGNASITINGKIPGDKSDPVYYYLDESISQVNFNITGSNERPLVLVYMGTGKLQMNMSEGNTFRGIVYAPNIDDGEGLLINANGGTFSGTIIANAVNLQGGKGTFRYENFNITGKSSSSSGSGSGSGSGSGSGNGSGASPSSKIHLVNPDSITWD
;
A
#
# COMPACT_ATOMS: atom_id res chain seq x y z
N MET A 1 -2.64 78.97 0.27
CA MET A 1 -3.58 79.32 -0.83
C MET A 1 -3.55 78.34 -2.02
N ILE A 2 -2.67 77.32 -2.03
CA ILE A 2 -2.58 76.32 -3.12
C ILE A 2 -3.49 75.09 -2.87
N ALA A 3 -3.78 74.75 -1.62
CA ALA A 3 -4.63 73.61 -1.26
C ALA A 3 -6.13 73.77 -1.60
N LYS A 4 -6.64 75.00 -1.77
CA LYS A 4 -8.06 75.26 -2.10
C LYS A 4 -8.39 75.14 -3.59
N ARG A 5 -7.39 75.07 -4.48
CA ARG A 5 -7.61 74.96 -5.93
C ARG A 5 -7.68 73.51 -6.43
N ILE A 6 -7.13 72.55 -5.69
CA ILE A 6 -7.15 71.13 -6.08
C ILE A 6 -8.53 70.49 -5.77
N LEU A 7 -9.29 71.03 -4.80
CA LEU A 7 -10.61 70.50 -4.44
C LEU A 7 -11.76 70.96 -5.36
N SER A 8 -11.52 71.88 -6.31
CA SER A 8 -12.59 72.44 -7.16
C SER A 8 -12.89 71.61 -8.42
N CYS A 9 -12.11 70.57 -8.73
CA CYS A 9 -12.33 69.75 -9.93
C CYS A 9 -13.18 68.50 -9.69
N ILE A 10 -13.66 68.25 -8.46
CA ILE A 10 -14.43 67.05 -8.09
C ILE A 10 -15.96 67.25 -8.25
N LYS A 11 -16.41 68.47 -8.59
CA LYS A 11 -17.84 68.75 -8.79
C LYS A 11 -18.27 68.63 -10.25
N GLY A 12 -18.35 67.39 -10.74
CA GLY A 12 -19.19 67.08 -11.90
C GLY A 12 -18.74 65.89 -12.74
N LYS A 13 -19.20 64.68 -12.37
CA LYS A 13 -19.56 63.52 -13.25
C LYS A 13 -19.70 62.22 -12.42
N GLN A 14 -20.70 62.16 -11.53
CA GLN A 14 -20.92 61.03 -10.60
C GLN A 14 -21.67 59.80 -11.18
N LYS A 15 -21.52 59.48 -12.48
CA LYS A 15 -22.14 58.26 -13.07
C LYS A 15 -21.13 57.25 -13.64
N GLY A 16 -19.82 57.51 -13.56
CA GLY A 16 -18.77 56.59 -13.99
C GLY A 16 -17.88 56.03 -12.88
N ASP A 17 -17.82 56.71 -11.73
CA ASP A 17 -16.80 56.46 -10.70
C ASP A 17 -17.04 55.20 -9.86
N VAL A 18 -18.31 54.89 -9.57
CA VAL A 18 -18.69 53.66 -8.86
C VAL A 18 -18.34 52.41 -9.68
N PHE A 19 -18.51 52.48 -11.01
CA PHE A 19 -18.20 51.36 -11.90
C PHE A 19 -16.70 51.06 -11.92
N VAL A 20 -15.86 52.10 -11.90
CA VAL A 20 -14.39 51.97 -11.81
C VAL A 20 -13.97 51.35 -10.48
N MET A 21 -14.55 51.81 -9.36
CA MET A 21 -14.25 51.26 -8.03
C MET A 21 -14.69 49.79 -7.88
N VAL A 22 -15.87 49.43 -8.42
CA VAL A 22 -16.36 48.06 -8.42
C VAL A 22 -15.47 47.18 -9.29
N ALA A 23 -15.10 47.63 -10.50
CA ALA A 23 -14.19 46.88 -11.37
C ALA A 23 -12.81 46.67 -10.72
N ALA A 24 -12.24 47.69 -10.08
CA ALA A 24 -10.98 47.58 -9.35
C ALA A 24 -11.09 46.60 -8.16
N SER A 25 -12.23 46.60 -7.45
CA SER A 25 -12.47 45.69 -6.33
C SER A 25 -12.61 44.24 -6.79
N MET A 26 -13.32 44.00 -7.90
CA MET A 26 -13.44 42.66 -8.49
C MET A 26 -12.08 42.12 -8.95
N ALA A 27 -11.27 42.98 -9.58
CA ALA A 27 -9.90 42.63 -9.98
C ALA A 27 -9.03 42.29 -8.76
N ALA A 28 -9.14 43.06 -7.66
CA ALA A 28 -8.40 42.80 -6.43
C ALA A 28 -8.79 41.46 -5.78
N VAL A 29 -10.08 41.13 -5.73
CA VAL A 29 -10.57 39.85 -5.19
C VAL A 29 -10.11 38.67 -6.05
N MET A 30 -10.14 38.82 -7.38
CA MET A 30 -9.65 37.79 -8.30
C MET A 30 -8.15 37.54 -8.11
N PHE A 31 -7.34 38.60 -7.96
CA PHE A 31 -5.90 38.46 -7.69
C PHE A 31 -5.62 37.77 -6.34
N CYS A 32 -6.37 38.12 -5.29
CA CYS A 32 -6.24 37.45 -4.00
C CYS A 32 -6.65 35.97 -4.08
N SER A 33 -7.73 35.66 -4.79
CA SER A 33 -8.21 34.27 -4.95
C SER A 33 -7.21 33.43 -5.75
N ALA A 34 -6.63 34.01 -6.80
CA ALA A 34 -5.56 33.39 -7.57
C ALA A 34 -4.35 33.04 -6.68
N ALA A 35 -3.90 33.99 -5.85
CA ALA A 35 -2.81 33.76 -4.91
C ALA A 35 -3.13 32.65 -3.88
N VAL A 36 -4.38 32.61 -3.37
CA VAL A 36 -4.82 31.57 -2.43
C VAL A 36 -4.80 30.19 -3.08
N ILE A 37 -5.26 30.07 -4.33
CA ILE A 37 -5.26 28.80 -5.07
C ILE A 37 -3.83 28.30 -5.29
N ASP A 38 -2.93 29.18 -5.73
CA ASP A 38 -1.54 28.80 -5.99
C ASP A 38 -0.79 28.42 -4.71
N LEU A 39 -1.00 29.16 -3.62
CA LEU A 39 -0.43 28.79 -2.31
C LEU A 39 -1.00 27.46 -1.81
N GLY A 40 -2.31 27.24 -1.95
CA GLY A 40 -2.93 25.98 -1.56
C GLY A 40 -2.35 24.78 -2.32
N SER A 41 -2.21 24.91 -3.64
CA SER A 41 -1.57 23.89 -4.49
C SER A 41 -0.13 23.63 -4.07
N LEU A 42 0.65 24.70 -3.82
CA LEU A 42 2.04 24.61 -3.35
C LEU A 42 2.16 23.81 -2.04
N PHE A 43 1.31 24.11 -1.06
CA PHE A 43 1.33 23.43 0.24
C PHE A 43 0.91 21.97 0.14
N ALA A 44 -0.11 21.66 -0.68
CA ALA A 44 -0.53 20.29 -0.93
C ALA A 44 0.61 19.48 -1.59
N HIS A 45 1.22 20.03 -2.65
CA HIS A 45 2.34 19.38 -3.35
C HIS A 45 3.54 19.15 -2.43
N LYS A 46 3.89 20.14 -1.61
CA LYS A 46 4.96 19.98 -0.60
C LYS A 46 4.66 18.85 0.38
N SER A 47 3.42 18.73 0.82
CA SER A 47 3.01 17.67 1.76
C SER A 47 3.07 16.28 1.13
N GLU A 48 2.65 16.15 -0.13
CA GLU A 48 2.72 14.89 -0.88
C GLU A 48 4.18 14.47 -1.09
N LEU A 49 5.05 15.40 -1.51
CA LEU A 49 6.49 15.16 -1.66
C LEU A 49 7.13 14.74 -0.34
N GLN A 50 6.80 15.41 0.79
CA GLN A 50 7.36 15.05 2.09
C GLN A 50 6.95 13.63 2.51
N ASN A 51 5.67 13.27 2.35
CA ASN A 51 5.18 11.94 2.67
C ASN A 51 5.88 10.86 1.82
N ALA A 52 6.10 11.13 0.53
CA ALA A 52 6.82 10.24 -0.36
C ALA A 52 8.30 10.11 0.04
N ALA A 53 8.96 11.21 0.39
CA ALA A 53 10.35 11.22 0.84
C ALA A 53 10.53 10.45 2.16
N ASP A 54 9.63 10.64 3.13
CA ASP A 54 9.67 9.93 4.42
C ASP A 54 9.43 8.42 4.24
N ALA A 55 8.46 8.04 3.41
CA ALA A 55 8.20 6.65 3.08
C ALA A 55 9.41 5.99 2.37
N ALA A 56 10.00 6.69 1.41
CA ALA A 56 11.17 6.24 0.70
C ALA A 56 12.42 6.16 1.59
N ALA A 57 12.61 7.10 2.51
CA ALA A 57 13.71 7.08 3.46
C ALA A 57 13.63 5.90 4.41
N LEU A 58 12.43 5.57 4.92
CA LEU A 58 12.22 4.36 5.70
C LEU A 58 12.48 3.09 4.89
N ALA A 59 11.98 3.02 3.65
CA ALA A 59 12.17 1.88 2.78
C ALA A 59 13.64 1.65 2.40
N GLY A 60 14.35 2.72 2.02
CA GLY A 60 15.77 2.68 1.69
C GLY A 60 16.64 2.38 2.91
N ALA A 61 16.36 2.96 4.08
CA ALA A 61 17.06 2.62 5.32
C ALA A 61 16.85 1.15 5.72
N ARG A 62 15.66 0.61 5.48
CA ARG A 62 15.35 -0.81 5.67
C ARG A 62 16.21 -1.66 4.74
N ALA A 63 16.11 -1.42 3.43
CA ALA A 63 16.86 -2.15 2.41
C ALA A 63 18.39 -2.05 2.61
N MET A 64 18.90 -0.90 3.07
CA MET A 64 20.30 -0.73 3.44
C MET A 64 20.71 -1.66 4.58
N ALA A 65 19.89 -1.74 5.63
CA ALA A 65 20.14 -2.62 6.77
C ALA A 65 20.04 -4.10 6.38
N ASP A 66 19.13 -4.42 5.46
CA ASP A 66 18.81 -5.80 5.06
C ASP A 66 19.80 -6.39 4.04
N ASN A 67 20.42 -5.53 3.22
CA ASN A 67 21.43 -5.92 2.23
C ASN A 67 22.87 -5.74 2.74
N GLU A 68 23.05 -5.41 4.03
CA GLU A 68 24.34 -5.11 4.65
C GLU A 68 25.13 -4.04 3.86
N GLU A 69 24.41 -3.08 3.28
CA GLU A 69 24.99 -2.05 2.43
C GLU A 69 25.74 -1.01 3.27
N THR A 70 26.79 -0.45 2.68
CA THR A 70 27.63 0.53 3.37
C THR A 70 27.24 1.94 2.97
N ILE A 71 27.63 2.93 3.79
CA ILE A 71 27.41 4.35 3.48
C ILE A 71 27.94 4.78 2.10
N ASN A 72 28.92 4.06 1.53
CA ASN A 72 29.53 4.38 0.24
C ASN A 72 29.02 3.53 -0.92
N ASN A 73 28.23 2.48 -0.64
CA ASN A 73 27.74 1.54 -1.65
C ASN A 73 26.40 0.97 -1.21
N HIS A 74 25.32 1.53 -1.75
CA HIS A 74 23.94 1.24 -1.37
C HIS A 74 22.94 1.14 -2.55
N PRO A 75 23.24 0.36 -3.60
CA PRO A 75 22.42 0.29 -4.81
C PRO A 75 21.01 -0.28 -4.60
N GLU A 76 20.81 -1.26 -3.70
CA GLU A 76 19.48 -1.82 -3.43
C GLU A 76 18.67 -0.88 -2.54
N ALA A 77 19.28 -0.19 -1.57
CA ALA A 77 18.60 0.87 -0.81
C ALA A 77 18.04 1.95 -1.74
N ASP A 78 18.83 2.40 -2.72
CA ASP A 78 18.44 3.40 -3.70
C ASP A 78 17.30 2.93 -4.59
N LYS A 79 17.35 1.66 -5.03
CA LYS A 79 16.32 1.05 -5.85
C LYS A 79 14.99 0.90 -5.10
N PHE A 80 15.02 0.49 -3.83
CA PHE A 80 13.82 0.39 -3.00
C PHE A 80 13.26 1.77 -2.67
N ALA A 81 14.11 2.74 -2.34
CA ALA A 81 13.68 4.12 -2.15
C ALA A 81 12.99 4.65 -3.41
N GLU A 82 13.59 4.47 -4.59
CA GLU A 82 13.04 4.87 -5.89
C GLU A 82 11.67 4.25 -6.15
N GLU A 83 11.48 2.96 -5.87
CA GLU A 83 10.20 2.28 -6.04
C GLU A 83 9.11 2.89 -5.13
N TYR A 84 9.44 3.19 -3.88
CA TYR A 84 8.52 3.85 -2.95
C TYR A 84 8.21 5.28 -3.39
N VAL A 85 9.18 6.03 -3.90
CA VAL A 85 8.93 7.37 -4.44
C VAL A 85 7.94 7.29 -5.62
N ARG A 86 8.18 6.38 -6.58
CA ARG A 86 7.32 6.19 -7.76
C ARG A 86 5.91 5.74 -7.39
N ASN A 87 5.78 4.82 -6.43
CA ASN A 87 4.48 4.34 -5.98
C ASN A 87 3.68 5.43 -5.25
N ASN A 88 4.35 6.30 -4.47
CA ASN A 88 3.68 7.36 -3.72
C ASN A 88 3.32 8.58 -4.58
N LEU A 89 4.16 8.94 -5.56
CA LEU A 89 3.91 10.10 -6.43
C LEU A 89 3.18 9.72 -7.73
N GLY A 90 2.99 8.43 -7.97
CA GLY A 90 2.44 7.94 -9.20
C GLY A 90 3.34 8.30 -10.38
N ASN A 91 2.74 8.40 -11.54
CA ASN A 91 3.38 7.89 -12.75
C ASN A 91 3.56 9.10 -13.74
N GLY A 92 3.09 10.30 -13.32
CA GLY A 92 3.54 11.64 -13.75
C GLY A 92 4.69 12.21 -12.91
N TYR A 93 5.53 11.33 -12.35
CA TYR A 93 6.67 11.64 -11.50
C TYR A 93 7.68 12.56 -12.20
N THR A 94 7.74 13.82 -11.78
CA THR A 94 8.76 14.79 -12.21
C THR A 94 9.82 15.06 -11.16
N ALA A 95 9.57 14.63 -9.92
CA ALA A 95 10.52 14.81 -8.83
C ALA A 95 11.83 14.08 -9.13
N ILE A 96 12.94 14.76 -8.92
CA ILE A 96 14.28 14.21 -9.09
C ILE A 96 14.74 13.74 -7.71
N PRO A 97 14.96 12.43 -7.51
CA PRO A 97 15.39 11.92 -6.24
C PRO A 97 16.92 11.99 -6.13
N SER A 98 17.40 12.21 -4.91
CA SER A 98 18.82 12.09 -4.56
C SER A 98 18.95 11.30 -3.27
N TYR A 99 19.79 10.26 -3.32
CA TYR A 99 20.01 9.34 -2.23
C TYR A 99 21.38 9.60 -1.58
N ALA A 100 21.44 9.52 -0.25
CA ALA A 100 22.70 9.62 0.46
C ALA A 100 22.65 8.83 1.77
N ALA A 101 23.79 8.30 2.18
CA ALA A 101 23.94 7.66 3.47
C ALA A 101 25.12 8.25 4.24
N LYS A 102 24.97 8.42 5.55
CA LYS A 102 25.99 9.00 6.42
C LYS A 102 26.00 8.29 7.76
N GLN A 103 27.19 8.02 8.28
CA GLN A 103 27.38 7.57 9.66
C GLN A 103 27.80 8.78 10.51
N THR A 104 27.30 8.88 11.73
CA THR A 104 27.81 9.86 12.70
C THR A 104 28.94 9.26 13.54
N ASP A 105 29.93 10.06 13.91
CA ASP A 105 31.12 9.64 14.68
C ASP A 105 30.80 9.26 16.16
N GLY A 106 29.54 9.02 16.50
CA GLY A 106 29.10 8.62 17.84
C GLY A 106 29.37 7.14 18.12
N ALA A 107 29.56 6.81 19.41
CA ALA A 107 29.90 5.46 19.90
C ALA A 107 28.90 4.34 19.54
N ASP A 108 27.70 4.70 19.05
CA ASP A 108 26.58 3.79 18.76
C ASP A 108 26.48 3.39 17.28
N GLY A 109 27.37 3.86 16.39
CA GLY A 109 27.45 3.37 15.01
C GLY A 109 26.20 3.60 14.14
N THR A 110 25.34 4.58 14.51
CA THR A 110 24.07 4.84 13.81
C THR A 110 24.32 5.36 12.40
N ILE A 111 23.73 4.67 11.42
CA ILE A 111 23.72 5.05 10.00
C ILE A 111 22.43 5.81 9.71
N TYR A 112 22.52 6.87 8.92
CA TYR A 112 21.37 7.63 8.44
C TYR A 112 21.28 7.46 6.92
N TYR A 113 20.08 7.18 6.44
CA TYR A 113 19.76 7.15 5.01
C TYR A 113 18.80 8.30 4.69
N ARG A 114 19.12 9.08 3.66
CA ARG A 114 18.36 10.25 3.22
C ARG A 114 17.84 10.04 1.80
N VAL A 115 16.58 10.41 1.62
CA VAL A 115 15.95 10.60 0.31
C VAL A 115 15.58 12.07 0.19
N GLN A 116 16.21 12.77 -0.75
CA GLN A 116 15.86 14.14 -1.10
C GLN A 116 15.02 14.12 -2.38
N LEU A 117 13.85 14.75 -2.36
CA LEU A 117 13.00 14.91 -3.55
C LEU A 117 12.95 16.37 -3.95
N LYS A 118 13.14 16.60 -5.25
CA LYS A 118 13.19 17.93 -5.84
C LYS A 118 12.22 18.04 -7.02
N ASP A 119 11.26 18.94 -6.96
CA ASP A 119 10.22 19.06 -7.99
C ASP A 119 9.65 20.48 -8.12
N HIS A 120 9.02 20.79 -9.26
CA HIS A 120 8.35 22.07 -9.48
C HIS A 120 6.86 21.98 -9.16
N ALA A 121 6.38 22.91 -8.33
CA ALA A 121 4.98 22.90 -7.94
C ALA A 121 4.05 23.28 -9.12
N PRO A 122 2.93 22.56 -9.32
CA PRO A 122 1.93 22.96 -10.29
C PRO A 122 1.25 24.25 -9.82
N THR A 123 1.51 25.34 -10.55
CA THR A 123 0.84 26.63 -10.35
C THR A 123 -0.12 26.92 -11.49
N TYR A 124 -1.17 27.70 -11.21
CA TYR A 124 -2.22 28.08 -12.13
C TYR A 124 -2.07 29.53 -12.58
N PHE A 125 -1.90 30.47 -11.64
CA PHE A 125 -1.84 31.90 -11.96
C PHE A 125 -0.42 32.46 -11.90
N ILE A 126 0.49 31.90 -11.10
CA ILE A 126 1.93 32.27 -11.10
C ILE A 126 2.56 32.04 -12.48
N LYS A 127 2.02 31.10 -13.28
CA LYS A 127 2.42 30.89 -14.68
C LYS A 127 2.30 32.11 -15.58
N PHE A 128 1.50 33.12 -15.21
CA PHE A 128 1.46 34.38 -15.96
C PHE A 128 2.73 35.24 -15.80
N PHE A 129 3.53 34.97 -14.77
CA PHE A 129 4.73 35.74 -14.42
C PHE A 129 6.03 34.94 -14.49
N MET A 130 5.94 33.60 -14.43
CA MET A 130 7.07 32.68 -14.46
C MET A 130 6.75 31.49 -15.36
N ASP A 131 7.71 31.05 -16.17
CA ASP A 131 7.50 29.93 -17.10
C ASP A 131 7.33 28.59 -16.37
N GLU A 132 7.95 28.44 -15.20
CA GLU A 132 7.85 27.27 -14.34
C GLU A 132 7.41 27.65 -12.92
N GLY A 133 6.75 26.73 -12.23
CA GLY A 133 6.38 26.91 -10.83
C GLY A 133 7.61 26.93 -9.91
N PRO A 134 7.47 27.43 -8.68
CA PRO A 134 8.55 27.44 -7.72
C PRO A 134 9.02 26.01 -7.45
N GLU A 135 10.34 25.86 -7.37
CA GLU A 135 11.01 24.62 -7.02
C GLU A 135 10.84 24.33 -5.53
N ILE A 136 10.45 23.09 -5.21
CA ILE A 136 10.32 22.56 -3.86
C ILE A 136 11.38 21.50 -3.68
N THR A 137 12.06 21.55 -2.54
CA THR A 137 12.95 20.48 -2.08
C THR A 137 12.47 20.01 -0.71
N VAL A 138 12.38 18.70 -0.53
CA VAL A 138 12.06 18.04 0.74
C VAL A 138 13.06 16.92 1.00
N ASP A 139 13.31 16.66 2.28
CA ASP A 139 14.22 15.61 2.73
C ASP A 139 13.45 14.66 3.66
N GLY A 140 13.53 13.37 3.38
CA GLY A 140 13.18 12.30 4.30
C GLY A 140 14.44 11.66 4.84
N ILE A 141 14.54 11.47 6.16
CA ILE A 141 15.72 10.85 6.80
C ILE A 141 15.27 9.73 7.73
N ALA A 142 15.92 8.58 7.65
CA ALA A 142 15.75 7.49 8.59
C ALA A 142 17.08 7.07 9.22
N SER A 143 17.06 6.78 10.52
CA SER A 143 18.20 6.22 11.27
C SER A 143 18.15 4.70 11.31
N ILE A 144 19.30 4.05 11.27
CA ILE A 144 19.52 2.61 11.42
C ILE A 144 20.46 2.40 12.60
N SER A 145 19.99 1.80 13.69
CA SER A 145 20.85 1.42 14.82
C SER A 145 21.42 0.02 14.62
N THR A 146 22.75 -0.10 14.54
CA THR A 146 23.46 -1.39 14.56
C THR A 146 23.77 -1.74 16.01
N ASP A 147 23.08 -2.75 16.57
CA ASP A 147 23.50 -3.29 17.87
C ASP A 147 24.84 -3.99 17.65
N ASN A 148 25.90 -3.50 18.31
CA ASN A 148 27.25 -4.07 18.25
C ASN A 148 27.28 -5.52 18.77
N GLY A 149 27.04 -6.47 17.88
CA GLY A 149 27.30 -7.88 18.05
C GLY A 149 27.36 -8.49 16.66
N GLY A 150 28.50 -9.05 16.28
CA GLY A 150 28.74 -9.65 14.97
C GLY A 150 27.87 -10.87 14.68
N GLY A 151 26.59 -10.64 14.45
CA GLY A 151 25.69 -11.50 13.69
C GLY A 151 25.38 -10.77 12.40
N THR A 152 25.49 -11.48 11.28
CA THR A 152 24.93 -11.05 9.99
C THR A 152 23.51 -10.51 10.19
N PRO A 153 23.22 -9.26 9.82
CA PRO A 153 21.86 -8.77 9.70
C PRO A 153 20.98 -9.79 8.97
N GLU A 154 19.89 -10.19 9.62
CA GLU A 154 18.93 -11.13 9.05
C GLU A 154 18.27 -10.46 7.84
N LYS A 155 18.58 -10.95 6.63
CA LYS A 155 17.95 -10.59 5.35
C LYS A 155 16.44 -10.47 5.57
N THR A 156 15.85 -9.27 5.39
CA THR A 156 14.39 -9.19 5.46
C THR A 156 13.79 -10.08 4.40
N ASP A 157 13.02 -11.03 4.88
CA ASP A 157 12.37 -11.98 4.03
C ASP A 157 11.20 -11.30 3.32
N ASN A 158 11.40 -10.92 2.04
CA ASN A 158 10.32 -10.49 1.16
C ASN A 158 9.19 -11.54 1.11
N SER A 159 9.49 -12.80 1.46
CA SER A 159 8.48 -13.84 1.63
C SER A 159 7.45 -13.55 2.73
N VAL A 160 7.78 -12.71 3.71
CA VAL A 160 6.91 -12.36 4.84
C VAL A 160 6.26 -10.99 4.65
N ASN A 161 6.95 -10.01 4.06
CA ASN A 161 6.39 -8.70 3.75
C ASN A 161 6.29 -8.53 2.24
N PRO A 162 5.20 -9.00 1.62
CA PRO A 162 5.07 -8.93 0.18
C PRO A 162 4.93 -7.48 -0.29
N LYS A 163 5.54 -7.16 -1.43
CA LYS A 163 5.56 -5.82 -2.05
C LYS A 163 4.62 -5.66 -3.25
N ASP A 164 4.00 -6.76 -3.67
CA ASP A 164 3.17 -6.82 -4.86
C ASP A 164 1.69 -6.90 -4.48
N LEU A 165 0.81 -6.36 -5.34
CA LEU A 165 -0.64 -6.43 -5.18
C LEU A 165 -1.15 -7.87 -5.37
N PHE A 166 -0.62 -8.56 -6.37
CA PHE A 166 -0.87 -9.97 -6.62
C PHE A 166 0.44 -10.72 -6.79
N ILE A 167 0.54 -11.90 -6.18
CA ILE A 167 1.60 -12.87 -6.41
C ILE A 167 0.94 -14.20 -6.72
N PHE A 168 1.16 -14.72 -7.94
CA PHE A 168 0.60 -16.01 -8.35
C PHE A 168 1.64 -16.95 -8.94
N ARG A 169 1.37 -18.26 -8.92
CA ARG A 169 2.23 -19.25 -9.58
C ARG A 169 1.73 -19.57 -10.98
N ARG A 170 0.57 -20.22 -11.07
CA ARG A 170 0.14 -20.92 -12.29
C ARG A 170 -0.77 -20.11 -13.18
N ASN A 171 -1.90 -19.67 -12.63
CA ASN A 171 -3.00 -19.13 -13.41
C ASN A 171 -3.43 -17.78 -12.87
N PHE A 172 -3.68 -16.83 -13.77
CA PHE A 172 -4.43 -15.63 -13.45
C PHE A 172 -5.38 -15.35 -14.60
N HIS A 173 -6.68 -15.34 -14.31
CA HIS A 173 -7.67 -14.87 -15.28
C HIS A 173 -8.73 -14.01 -14.63
N ALA A 174 -9.23 -13.03 -15.39
CA ALA A 174 -10.38 -12.25 -14.97
C ALA A 174 -11.52 -12.31 -15.99
N VAL A 175 -12.75 -12.27 -15.50
CA VAL A 175 -13.99 -12.42 -16.27
C VAL A 175 -14.79 -11.13 -16.16
N ASN A 176 -15.45 -10.69 -17.24
CA ASN A 176 -16.24 -9.46 -17.27
C ASN A 176 -15.43 -8.23 -16.80
N SER A 177 -14.14 -8.20 -17.15
CA SER A 177 -13.18 -7.22 -16.62
C SER A 177 -13.03 -5.97 -17.48
N ILE A 178 -13.59 -5.96 -18.70
CA ILE A 178 -13.71 -4.79 -19.58
C ILE A 178 -15.02 -4.84 -20.36
N ASP A 179 -15.52 -3.67 -20.74
CA ASP A 179 -16.63 -3.58 -21.68
C ASP A 179 -16.14 -3.73 -23.13
N ASN A 180 -17.02 -4.17 -24.03
CA ASN A 180 -16.77 -4.25 -25.48
C ASN A 180 -15.42 -4.90 -25.85
N PRO A 181 -15.15 -6.13 -25.40
CA PRO A 181 -13.85 -6.78 -25.54
C PRO A 181 -13.37 -6.96 -26.99
N ASP A 182 -14.28 -6.86 -27.97
CA ASP A 182 -13.98 -7.00 -29.39
C ASP A 182 -13.42 -5.71 -30.04
N ASN A 183 -13.40 -4.57 -29.33
CA ASN A 183 -12.95 -3.28 -29.90
C ASN A 183 -12.10 -2.45 -28.92
N PHE A 184 -10.78 -2.54 -29.05
CA PHE A 184 -9.81 -1.87 -28.18
C PHE A 184 -9.60 -0.36 -28.43
N ASN A 185 -10.29 0.22 -29.41
CA ASN A 185 -10.18 1.66 -29.74
C ASN A 185 -11.39 2.47 -29.25
N MET A 186 -12.33 1.84 -28.57
CA MET A 186 -13.56 2.50 -28.18
C MET A 186 -13.33 3.40 -26.95
N ASN A 187 -13.58 4.70 -27.09
CA ASN A 187 -13.53 5.61 -25.94
C ASN A 187 -14.61 5.24 -24.92
N GLY A 188 -14.26 5.31 -23.64
CA GLY A 188 -15.13 4.91 -22.53
C GLY A 188 -15.11 3.42 -22.23
N GLN A 189 -14.36 2.61 -22.97
CA GLN A 189 -14.30 1.16 -22.80
C GLN A 189 -13.84 0.73 -21.40
N LEU A 190 -12.89 1.47 -20.82
CA LEU A 190 -12.36 1.16 -19.49
C LEU A 190 -13.24 1.68 -18.34
N LYS A 191 -14.36 2.38 -18.58
CA LYS A 191 -15.16 3.00 -17.50
C LYS A 191 -15.73 2.02 -16.47
N ASN A 192 -15.97 0.78 -16.86
CA ASN A 192 -16.48 -0.27 -15.96
C ASN A 192 -15.45 -1.39 -15.75
N CYS A 193 -14.18 -1.16 -16.11
CA CYS A 193 -13.17 -2.19 -15.98
C CYS A 193 -12.81 -2.47 -14.51
N VAL A 194 -12.27 -3.66 -14.28
CA VAL A 194 -11.55 -3.95 -13.04
C VAL A 194 -10.22 -3.19 -13.07
N THR A 195 -9.74 -2.75 -11.92
CA THR A 195 -8.56 -1.85 -11.84
C THR A 195 -7.52 -2.38 -10.87
N PHE A 196 -6.26 -2.16 -11.21
CA PHE A 196 -5.09 -2.71 -10.52
C PHE A 196 -4.01 -1.65 -10.34
N ASP A 197 -3.99 -1.05 -9.15
CA ASP A 197 -3.02 -0.03 -8.74
C ASP A 197 -1.97 -0.69 -7.85
N GLY A 198 -1.00 -1.34 -8.50
CA GLY A 198 0.08 -2.09 -7.86
C GLY A 198 0.63 -3.18 -8.77
N THR A 199 1.78 -3.73 -8.39
CA THR A 199 2.48 -4.75 -9.17
C THR A 199 1.74 -6.08 -9.17
N ILE A 200 1.66 -6.71 -10.33
CA ILE A 200 1.17 -8.07 -10.48
C ILE A 200 2.36 -8.95 -10.83
N ALA A 201 2.71 -9.83 -9.89
CA ALA A 201 3.86 -10.69 -9.99
C ALA A 201 3.44 -12.14 -10.23
N PHE A 202 4.20 -12.84 -11.06
CA PHE A 202 4.21 -14.29 -11.11
C PHE A 202 5.54 -14.83 -10.59
N THR A 203 5.49 -15.98 -9.94
CA THR A 203 6.68 -16.59 -9.31
C THR A 203 6.66 -18.10 -9.45
N ASP A 204 7.82 -18.73 -9.38
CA ASP A 204 7.89 -20.20 -9.25
C ASP A 204 7.66 -20.65 -7.79
N GLY A 205 7.74 -19.71 -6.85
CA GLY A 205 7.54 -19.88 -5.42
C GLY A 205 8.79 -20.29 -4.65
N SER A 206 9.94 -20.42 -5.31
CA SER A 206 11.18 -20.91 -4.67
C SER A 206 11.99 -19.82 -3.97
N GLY A 207 11.73 -18.55 -4.28
CA GLY A 207 12.58 -17.43 -3.87
C GLY A 207 13.90 -17.31 -4.66
N GLU A 208 14.09 -18.13 -5.69
CA GLU A 208 15.23 -18.03 -6.62
C GLU A 208 14.85 -17.27 -7.90
N ASP A 209 15.81 -16.60 -8.54
CA ASP A 209 15.56 -15.96 -9.83
C ASP A 209 15.50 -17.01 -10.95
N LYS A 210 14.28 -17.33 -11.38
CA LYS A 210 13.98 -18.24 -12.50
C LYS A 210 13.27 -17.54 -13.66
N LYS A 211 13.39 -16.22 -13.81
CA LYS A 211 12.67 -15.43 -14.83
C LYS A 211 12.73 -15.99 -16.26
N ASP A 212 13.89 -16.53 -16.62
CA ASP A 212 14.15 -17.05 -17.97
C ASP A 212 13.62 -18.47 -18.20
N SER A 213 13.40 -19.24 -17.13
CA SER A 213 13.01 -20.66 -17.21
C SER A 213 11.57 -20.91 -16.76
N TYR A 214 11.03 -20.06 -15.90
CA TYR A 214 9.67 -20.17 -15.41
C TYR A 214 8.70 -19.34 -16.26
N LYS A 215 7.54 -19.93 -16.50
CA LYS A 215 6.36 -19.27 -17.05
C LYS A 215 5.14 -19.77 -16.29
N TYR A 216 4.20 -18.86 -16.07
CA TYR A 216 2.84 -19.22 -15.69
C TYR A 216 2.21 -20.08 -16.81
N ASP A 217 1.20 -20.87 -16.45
CA ASP A 217 0.46 -21.67 -17.43
C ASP A 217 -0.53 -20.80 -18.21
N TYR A 218 -1.18 -19.87 -17.52
CA TYR A 218 -2.23 -19.04 -18.09
C TYR A 218 -2.29 -17.64 -17.48
N LEU A 219 -2.30 -16.60 -18.33
CA LEU A 219 -2.50 -15.21 -17.94
C LEU A 219 -3.49 -14.55 -18.91
N GLN A 220 -4.67 -14.21 -18.41
CA GLN A 220 -5.68 -13.50 -19.19
C GLN A 220 -6.34 -12.39 -18.38
N TYR A 221 -6.10 -11.16 -18.80
CA TYR A 221 -6.75 -10.03 -18.16
C TYR A 221 -8.27 -10.03 -18.36
N SER A 222 -8.76 -10.50 -19.50
CA SER A 222 -10.18 -10.74 -19.71
C SER A 222 -10.35 -12.01 -20.52
N THR A 223 -11.09 -12.99 -20.00
CA THR A 223 -11.44 -14.21 -20.74
C THR A 223 -12.25 -13.92 -22.01
N GLN A 224 -12.86 -12.74 -22.10
CA GLN A 224 -13.58 -12.28 -23.29
C GLN A 224 -12.65 -11.63 -24.32
N ALA A 225 -11.40 -11.34 -23.96
CA ALA A 225 -10.39 -10.74 -24.83
C ALA A 225 -9.06 -11.50 -24.68
N SER A 226 -8.98 -12.68 -25.31
CA SER A 226 -7.89 -13.66 -25.11
C SER A 226 -6.47 -13.14 -25.39
N ASN A 227 -6.33 -12.04 -26.13
CA ASN A 227 -5.04 -11.43 -26.49
C ASN A 227 -4.68 -10.23 -25.60
N LEU A 228 -5.50 -9.90 -24.59
CA LEU A 228 -5.27 -8.76 -23.72
C LEU A 228 -4.37 -9.16 -22.55
N ALA A 229 -3.10 -8.76 -22.63
CA ALA A 229 -2.06 -9.06 -21.64
C ALA A 229 -1.66 -7.85 -20.79
N TYR A 230 -2.58 -6.89 -20.59
CA TYR A 230 -2.38 -5.66 -19.84
C TYR A 230 -3.42 -5.50 -18.75
N PHE A 231 -2.98 -5.02 -17.60
CA PHE A 231 -3.77 -4.64 -16.44
C PHE A 231 -3.93 -3.13 -16.41
N PHE A 232 -5.14 -2.64 -16.18
CA PHE A 232 -5.43 -1.21 -16.21
C PHE A 232 -5.53 -0.63 -14.80
N THR A 233 -5.00 0.57 -14.63
CA THR A 233 -5.07 1.30 -13.36
C THR A 233 -6.41 2.02 -13.22
N GLU A 234 -6.72 2.45 -12.00
CA GLU A 234 -7.90 3.27 -11.75
C GLU A 234 -7.85 4.62 -12.51
N LYS A 235 -6.65 5.14 -12.74
CA LYS A 235 -6.43 6.35 -13.56
C LYS A 235 -6.99 6.16 -14.98
N ALA A 236 -6.72 5.02 -15.62
CA ALA A 236 -7.23 4.69 -16.96
C ALA A 236 -8.75 4.56 -17.02
N ARG A 237 -9.34 3.95 -15.98
CA ARG A 237 -10.79 3.86 -15.83
C ARG A 237 -11.43 5.23 -15.66
N ASN A 238 -10.89 6.07 -14.77
CA ASN A 238 -11.45 7.37 -14.42
C ASN A 238 -11.45 8.35 -15.61
N GLU A 239 -10.42 8.29 -16.44
CA GLU A 239 -10.38 9.03 -17.71
C GLU A 239 -11.26 8.43 -18.81
N GLY A 240 -11.77 7.21 -18.61
CA GLY A 240 -12.61 6.52 -19.57
C GLY A 240 -11.89 6.26 -20.89
N LEU A 241 -10.64 5.81 -20.83
CA LEU A 241 -9.84 5.56 -22.03
C LEU A 241 -10.31 4.33 -22.79
N SER A 242 -9.85 4.23 -24.04
CA SER A 242 -9.81 2.96 -24.77
C SER A 242 -8.64 2.11 -24.27
N VAL A 243 -8.68 0.80 -24.52
CA VAL A 243 -7.56 -0.11 -24.22
C VAL A 243 -6.26 0.37 -24.87
N ASN A 244 -6.30 0.72 -26.16
CA ASN A 244 -5.10 1.12 -26.90
C ASN A 244 -4.53 2.47 -26.43
N ASP A 245 -5.38 3.41 -26.01
CA ASP A 245 -4.89 4.69 -25.49
C ASP A 245 -4.26 4.54 -24.11
N ALA A 246 -4.83 3.70 -23.24
CA ALA A 246 -4.21 3.39 -21.95
C ALA A 246 -2.83 2.76 -22.12
N ILE A 247 -2.68 1.78 -23.02
CA ILE A 247 -1.37 1.15 -23.31
C ILE A 247 -0.36 2.18 -23.84
N LYS A 248 -0.76 3.06 -24.76
CA LYS A 248 0.12 4.10 -25.31
C LYS A 248 0.59 5.12 -24.26
N LYS A 249 -0.22 5.36 -23.23
CA LYS A 249 0.13 6.30 -22.15
C LYS A 249 1.08 5.72 -21.11
N GLY A 250 1.39 4.42 -21.14
CA GLY A 250 2.42 3.80 -20.31
C GLY A 250 1.91 3.23 -18.98
N SER A 251 2.86 2.95 -18.08
CA SER A 251 2.64 2.22 -16.81
C SER A 251 1.64 2.90 -15.88
N ASP A 252 1.44 4.21 -16.03
CA ASP A 252 0.40 5.03 -15.40
C ASP A 252 -1.01 4.48 -15.55
N TYR A 253 -1.25 3.88 -16.69
CA TYR A 253 -2.57 3.54 -17.19
C TYR A 253 -2.70 2.05 -17.44
N ALA A 254 -1.62 1.41 -17.90
CA ALA A 254 -1.60 -0.01 -18.17
C ALA A 254 -0.22 -0.62 -17.92
N HIS A 255 -0.18 -1.77 -17.26
CA HIS A 255 1.05 -2.52 -17.01
C HIS A 255 0.86 -4.01 -17.28
N GLN A 256 1.95 -4.75 -17.38
CA GLN A 256 1.93 -6.20 -17.57
C GLN A 256 2.45 -6.89 -16.31
N ALA A 257 2.05 -8.14 -16.13
CA ALA A 257 2.61 -8.93 -15.03
C ALA A 257 4.13 -9.13 -15.21
N ILE A 258 4.86 -9.12 -14.11
CA ILE A 258 6.31 -9.33 -14.08
C ILE A 258 6.67 -10.60 -13.32
N TYR A 259 7.85 -11.15 -13.60
CA TYR A 259 8.38 -12.22 -12.77
C TYR A 259 9.00 -11.63 -11.50
N GLU A 260 8.70 -12.23 -10.35
CA GLU A 260 9.32 -11.90 -9.07
C GLU A 260 9.92 -13.16 -8.41
N SER A 261 11.13 -12.99 -7.87
CA SER A 261 11.81 -13.99 -7.05
C SER A 261 11.22 -13.96 -5.63
N TYR A 262 10.20 -14.79 -5.38
CA TYR A 262 9.44 -14.78 -4.14
C TYR A 262 9.39 -16.20 -3.55
N ASP A 263 9.86 -16.39 -2.30
CA ASP A 263 9.59 -17.63 -1.56
C ASP A 263 8.11 -17.58 -1.21
N ILE A 264 7.30 -18.48 -1.76
CA ILE A 264 5.86 -18.42 -1.52
C ILE A 264 5.50 -18.94 -0.14
N ASP A 265 6.36 -19.70 0.52
CA ASP A 265 6.07 -20.39 1.78
C ASP A 265 6.37 -19.55 3.03
N GLY A 266 7.24 -18.54 2.94
CA GLY A 266 7.75 -17.84 4.13
C GLY A 266 6.72 -17.05 4.91
N LEU A 267 5.70 -16.42 4.30
CA LEU A 267 4.59 -15.84 5.08
C LEU A 267 3.84 -16.92 5.86
N GLY A 268 3.68 -18.12 5.27
CA GLY A 268 3.10 -19.25 5.97
C GLY A 268 3.93 -19.75 7.13
N LYS A 269 5.25 -19.93 6.91
CA LYS A 269 6.22 -20.29 7.96
C LYS A 269 6.22 -19.25 9.09
N TYR A 270 6.31 -17.97 8.74
CA TYR A 270 6.28 -16.85 9.68
C TYR A 270 5.00 -16.84 10.50
N THR A 271 3.84 -16.99 9.85
CA THR A 271 2.54 -16.99 10.54
C THR A 271 2.45 -18.17 11.50
N LYS A 272 2.85 -19.39 11.07
CA LYS A 272 2.88 -20.57 11.93
C LYS A 272 3.75 -20.35 13.17
N GLN A 273 4.96 -19.83 12.97
CA GLN A 273 5.93 -19.56 14.04
C GLN A 273 5.46 -18.46 15.02
N ASN A 274 4.98 -17.33 14.51
CA ASN A 274 4.64 -16.17 15.34
C ASN A 274 3.28 -16.28 16.02
N LEU A 275 2.37 -17.08 15.46
CA LEU A 275 1.08 -17.40 16.10
C LEU A 275 1.14 -18.63 17.01
N GLY A 276 2.30 -19.30 17.11
CA GLY A 276 2.47 -20.51 17.93
C GLY A 276 1.66 -21.71 17.43
N LEU A 277 1.38 -21.79 16.13
CA LEU A 277 0.60 -22.87 15.53
C LEU A 277 1.51 -24.09 15.31
N PRO A 278 1.08 -25.31 15.66
CA PRO A 278 1.93 -26.50 15.51
C PRO A 278 2.19 -26.83 14.02
N ASP A 279 3.37 -27.39 13.74
CA ASP A 279 3.84 -27.78 12.39
C ASP A 279 2.90 -28.77 11.66
N TYR A 280 2.06 -29.45 12.44
CA TYR A 280 1.04 -30.39 11.99
C TYR A 280 -0.04 -30.44 13.07
N VAL A 281 -1.26 -29.97 12.78
CA VAL A 281 -2.41 -30.26 13.65
C VAL A 281 -2.91 -31.65 13.30
N GLY A 282 -2.15 -32.67 13.69
CA GLY A 282 -2.73 -33.98 13.93
C GLY A 282 -3.66 -33.84 15.12
N TRP A 283 -4.91 -33.39 14.89
CA TRP A 283 -5.95 -33.40 15.91
C TRP A 283 -6.10 -34.85 16.36
N ASN A 284 -5.50 -35.18 17.50
CA ASN A 284 -5.84 -36.40 18.20
C ASN A 284 -7.32 -36.28 18.54
N SER A 285 -8.14 -37.24 18.11
CA SER A 285 -9.59 -37.28 18.31
C SER A 285 -10.03 -37.28 19.78
N ASN A 286 -9.07 -37.20 20.72
CA ASN A 286 -9.26 -37.16 22.16
C ASN A 286 -9.03 -35.76 22.79
N TRP A 287 -8.69 -34.72 22.02
CA TRP A 287 -8.57 -33.38 22.60
C TRP A 287 -9.94 -32.75 22.83
N SER A 288 -10.19 -32.32 24.07
CA SER A 288 -11.32 -31.46 24.37
C SER A 288 -11.08 -30.07 23.76
N ASN A 289 -12.14 -29.36 23.35
CA ASN A 289 -12.06 -27.96 22.84
C ASN A 289 -11.23 -27.01 23.73
N SER A 290 -11.05 -27.36 25.01
CA SER A 290 -10.23 -26.61 25.95
C SER A 290 -8.72 -26.82 25.77
N GLU A 291 -8.24 -27.98 25.34
CA GLU A 291 -6.81 -28.30 25.27
C GLU A 291 -6.12 -27.73 24.02
N ALA A 292 -6.86 -27.53 22.92
CA ALA A 292 -6.37 -26.80 21.75
C ALA A 292 -6.27 -25.27 21.99
N VAL A 293 -7.03 -24.74 22.95
CA VAL A 293 -7.17 -23.31 23.27
C VAL A 293 -6.27 -22.89 24.45
N ASN A 294 -5.93 -23.80 25.36
CA ASN A 294 -5.26 -23.48 26.63
C ASN A 294 -3.76 -23.16 26.57
N ASN A 295 -3.10 -23.28 25.40
CA ASN A 295 -1.66 -22.95 25.29
C ASN A 295 -1.39 -21.52 24.79
N TYR A 296 -2.39 -20.76 24.34
CA TYR A 296 -2.18 -19.44 23.77
C TYR A 296 -3.28 -18.45 24.17
N SER A 297 -2.95 -17.54 25.09
CA SER A 297 -3.88 -16.62 25.75
C SER A 297 -4.68 -15.66 24.84
N ASN A 298 -4.41 -15.64 23.53
CA ASN A 298 -4.99 -14.73 22.54
C ASN A 298 -5.55 -15.44 21.28
N ASN A 299 -5.72 -16.76 21.30
CA ASN A 299 -6.24 -17.54 20.16
C ASN A 299 -7.64 -18.08 20.46
N GLU A 300 -8.58 -17.81 19.57
CA GLU A 300 -9.93 -18.39 19.61
C GLU A 300 -10.15 -19.37 18.45
N ALA A 301 -10.53 -20.60 18.81
CA ALA A 301 -10.89 -21.64 17.85
C ALA A 301 -12.38 -21.51 17.45
N PHE A 302 -12.69 -21.63 16.15
CA PHE A 302 -14.08 -21.71 15.68
C PHE A 302 -14.33 -22.90 14.75
N ASN A 303 -15.57 -23.41 14.77
CA ASN A 303 -16.00 -24.50 13.90
C ASN A 303 -16.92 -23.98 12.79
N GLY A 304 -16.45 -24.06 11.54
CA GLY A 304 -17.25 -23.91 10.32
C GLY A 304 -17.72 -22.49 9.94
N LYS A 305 -18.04 -21.58 10.87
CA LYS A 305 -18.45 -20.20 10.55
C LYS A 305 -17.98 -19.19 11.61
N LYS A 306 -17.47 -18.05 11.17
CA LYS A 306 -17.12 -16.90 12.00
C LYS A 306 -17.63 -15.61 11.36
N ASP A 307 -18.58 -14.96 12.03
CA ASP A 307 -18.97 -13.59 11.69
C ASP A 307 -18.08 -12.62 12.48
N MET A 308 -17.30 -11.83 11.75
CA MET A 308 -16.39 -10.84 12.28
C MET A 308 -17.16 -9.58 12.68
N THR A 309 -17.09 -9.27 13.96
CA THR A 309 -17.66 -8.07 14.56
C THR A 309 -16.57 -7.11 15.05
N SER A 310 -16.94 -5.87 15.37
CA SER A 310 -15.99 -4.89 15.92
C SER A 310 -15.35 -5.33 17.25
N SER A 311 -16.02 -6.18 18.03
CA SER A 311 -15.45 -6.73 19.28
C SER A 311 -14.33 -7.75 19.03
N ASP A 312 -14.49 -8.62 18.02
CA ASP A 312 -13.50 -9.67 17.71
C ASP A 312 -12.13 -9.10 17.28
N LEU A 313 -12.17 -7.92 16.64
CA LEU A 313 -11.01 -7.18 16.17
C LEU A 313 -10.36 -6.29 17.24
N SER A 314 -10.94 -6.22 18.44
CA SER A 314 -10.44 -5.41 19.57
C SER A 314 -9.75 -6.23 20.67
N SER A 315 -10.06 -7.53 20.80
CA SER A 315 -9.60 -8.37 21.91
C SER A 315 -8.54 -9.41 21.52
N SER A 316 -8.55 -9.91 20.28
CA SER A 316 -7.78 -11.10 19.90
C SER A 316 -6.88 -10.80 18.70
N LYS A 317 -5.57 -11.11 18.82
CA LYS A 317 -4.56 -10.86 17.77
C LYS A 317 -4.54 -11.95 16.70
N ALA A 318 -5.09 -13.12 17.00
CA ALA A 318 -5.10 -14.26 16.09
C ALA A 318 -6.31 -15.18 16.33
N TRP A 319 -6.78 -15.80 15.27
CA TRP A 319 -7.86 -16.79 15.28
C TRP A 319 -7.45 -17.99 14.45
N SER A 320 -7.80 -19.20 14.90
CA SER A 320 -7.60 -20.42 14.13
C SER A 320 -8.91 -21.18 13.88
N ALA A 321 -9.06 -21.75 12.69
CA ALA A 321 -10.19 -22.60 12.35
C ALA A 321 -9.72 -24.00 11.98
N HIS A 322 -10.45 -25.00 12.45
CA HIS A 322 -10.33 -26.39 12.04
C HIS A 322 -11.73 -26.95 11.78
N ASN A 323 -11.91 -27.65 10.68
CA ASN A 323 -13.18 -28.29 10.35
C ASN A 323 -12.91 -29.54 9.51
N GLY A 324 -12.81 -30.70 10.16
CA GLY A 324 -12.49 -31.98 9.51
C GLY A 324 -13.39 -32.27 8.30
N ASP A 325 -12.86 -32.01 7.10
CA ASP A 325 -13.46 -32.10 5.77
C ASP A 325 -14.60 -31.09 5.46
N GLY A 326 -14.89 -30.17 6.38
CA GLY A 326 -16.01 -29.24 6.28
C GLY A 326 -15.69 -27.89 5.64
N ASN A 327 -16.75 -27.10 5.39
CA ASN A 327 -16.61 -25.73 4.87
C ASN A 327 -16.33 -24.75 6.01
N ALA A 328 -15.51 -23.74 5.77
CA ALA A 328 -15.34 -22.57 6.63
C ALA A 328 -15.95 -21.33 5.98
N SER A 329 -16.50 -20.42 6.78
CA SER A 329 -16.88 -19.10 6.32
C SER A 329 -16.44 -18.03 7.30
N ILE A 330 -15.88 -16.95 6.76
CA ILE A 330 -15.53 -15.73 7.49
C ILE A 330 -16.35 -14.60 6.89
N THR A 331 -17.08 -13.84 7.69
CA THR A 331 -17.90 -12.72 7.21
C THR A 331 -17.47 -11.43 7.89
N ILE A 332 -17.01 -10.42 7.14
CA ILE A 332 -16.84 -9.06 7.65
C ILE A 332 -18.18 -8.34 7.56
N ASN A 333 -18.76 -8.01 8.72
CA ASN A 333 -20.07 -7.38 8.82
C ASN A 333 -19.95 -5.92 9.29
N GLY A 334 -20.47 -4.98 8.48
CA GLY A 334 -20.49 -3.56 8.80
C GLY A 334 -19.10 -2.89 8.78
N LYS A 335 -19.05 -1.59 9.14
CA LYS A 335 -17.78 -0.87 9.21
C LYS A 335 -17.04 -1.24 10.49
N ILE A 336 -15.88 -1.87 10.37
CA ILE A 336 -15.08 -2.31 11.50
C ILE A 336 -13.89 -1.38 11.73
N PRO A 337 -13.87 -0.61 12.84
CA PRO A 337 -12.74 0.26 13.18
C PRO A 337 -11.58 -0.55 13.79
N GLY A 338 -10.39 0.06 13.83
CA GLY A 338 -9.25 -0.45 14.59
C GLY A 338 -7.94 0.16 14.12
N ASP A 339 -6.84 -0.24 14.75
CA ASP A 339 -5.51 0.28 14.41
C ASP A 339 -5.12 -0.13 12.98
N LYS A 340 -4.82 0.87 12.14
CA LYS A 340 -4.48 0.67 10.73
C LYS A 340 -3.12 0.00 10.51
N SER A 341 -2.30 -0.11 11.57
CA SER A 341 -0.94 -0.63 11.55
C SER A 341 -0.77 -1.95 12.32
N ASP A 342 -1.82 -2.46 12.95
CA ASP A 342 -1.78 -3.69 13.75
C ASP A 342 -2.67 -4.76 13.09
N PRO A 343 -2.15 -5.67 12.26
CA PRO A 343 -2.96 -6.69 11.61
C PRO A 343 -3.59 -7.68 12.60
N VAL A 344 -4.72 -8.29 12.20
CA VAL A 344 -5.27 -9.48 12.87
C VAL A 344 -5.12 -10.69 11.95
N TYR A 345 -4.65 -11.80 12.50
CA TYR A 345 -4.36 -13.00 11.73
C TYR A 345 -5.47 -14.04 11.84
N TYR A 346 -5.83 -14.64 10.71
CA TYR A 346 -6.78 -15.74 10.59
C TYR A 346 -6.09 -16.92 9.94
N TYR A 347 -5.79 -17.94 10.74
CA TYR A 347 -5.21 -19.17 10.22
C TYR A 347 -6.31 -20.21 9.96
N LEU A 348 -6.37 -20.68 8.73
CA LEU A 348 -7.28 -21.73 8.27
C LEU A 348 -6.49 -23.00 7.98
N ASP A 349 -6.86 -24.06 8.69
CA ASP A 349 -6.20 -25.36 8.60
C ASP A 349 -6.38 -26.04 7.22
N GLU A 350 -5.46 -26.95 6.91
CA GLU A 350 -5.37 -27.68 5.64
C GLU A 350 -6.53 -28.67 5.44
N SER A 351 -7.22 -29.08 6.51
CA SER A 351 -8.39 -29.97 6.47
C SER A 351 -9.66 -29.33 5.90
N ILE A 352 -9.69 -28.00 5.73
CA ILE A 352 -10.88 -27.29 5.25
C ILE A 352 -10.98 -27.48 3.73
N SER A 353 -12.12 -27.99 3.26
CA SER A 353 -12.33 -28.28 1.84
C SER A 353 -12.78 -27.06 1.02
N GLN A 354 -13.49 -26.13 1.67
CA GLN A 354 -13.92 -24.87 1.07
C GLN A 354 -13.95 -23.73 2.10
N VAL A 355 -13.38 -22.60 1.72
CA VAL A 355 -13.39 -21.35 2.51
C VAL A 355 -14.19 -20.30 1.77
N ASN A 356 -15.18 -19.71 2.44
CA ASN A 356 -15.97 -18.59 1.93
C ASN A 356 -15.69 -17.33 2.74
N PHE A 357 -15.02 -16.36 2.13
CA PHE A 357 -14.69 -15.09 2.74
C PHE A 357 -15.60 -13.98 2.22
N ASN A 358 -16.53 -13.52 3.05
CA ASN A 358 -17.58 -12.60 2.65
C ASN A 358 -17.33 -11.21 3.24
N ILE A 359 -17.15 -10.20 2.39
CA ILE A 359 -16.89 -8.82 2.75
C ILE A 359 -18.16 -8.01 2.50
N THR A 360 -19.01 -7.92 3.52
CA THR A 360 -20.27 -7.16 3.49
C THR A 360 -20.17 -5.81 4.21
N GLY A 361 -19.01 -5.51 4.79
CA GLY A 361 -18.65 -4.22 5.34
C GLY A 361 -17.15 -3.97 5.28
N SER A 362 -16.73 -2.72 5.49
CA SER A 362 -15.32 -2.32 5.37
C SER A 362 -14.54 -2.50 6.66
N ASN A 363 -13.26 -2.87 6.58
CA ASN A 363 -12.36 -2.92 7.74
C ASN A 363 -11.27 -1.85 7.68
N GLU A 364 -11.11 -1.10 8.77
CA GLU A 364 -9.99 -0.19 8.96
C GLU A 364 -8.76 -0.91 9.51
N ARG A 365 -8.91 -1.93 10.36
CA ARG A 365 -7.78 -2.73 10.85
C ARG A 365 -7.41 -3.82 9.82
N PRO A 366 -6.14 -3.96 9.39
CA PRO A 366 -5.77 -4.95 8.38
C PRO A 366 -6.04 -6.39 8.84
N LEU A 367 -6.42 -7.25 7.91
CA LEU A 367 -6.70 -8.65 8.16
C LEU A 367 -5.76 -9.54 7.34
N VAL A 368 -5.05 -10.46 7.99
CA VAL A 368 -4.15 -11.42 7.33
C VAL A 368 -4.82 -12.79 7.35
N LEU A 369 -5.45 -13.16 6.24
CA LEU A 369 -6.04 -14.47 6.05
C LEU A 369 -4.99 -15.44 5.50
N VAL A 370 -4.77 -16.54 6.20
CA VAL A 370 -3.73 -17.51 5.94
C VAL A 370 -4.37 -18.89 5.80
N TYR A 371 -4.47 -19.37 4.57
CA TYR A 371 -5.04 -20.67 4.24
C TYR A 371 -3.99 -21.57 3.59
N MET A 372 -3.60 -22.63 4.30
CA MET A 372 -2.55 -23.55 3.84
C MET A 372 -3.08 -24.74 3.04
N GLY A 373 -4.40 -24.94 3.03
CA GLY A 373 -5.03 -26.10 2.40
C GLY A 373 -5.05 -26.05 0.88
N THR A 374 -5.41 -27.20 0.29
CA THR A 374 -5.51 -27.40 -1.16
C THR A 374 -6.93 -27.26 -1.69
N GLY A 375 -7.91 -27.07 -0.80
CA GLY A 375 -9.31 -26.86 -1.15
C GLY A 375 -9.59 -25.50 -1.80
N LYS A 376 -10.88 -25.17 -1.93
CA LYS A 376 -11.33 -23.96 -2.62
C LYS A 376 -11.36 -22.75 -1.70
N LEU A 377 -10.99 -21.58 -2.21
CA LEU A 377 -11.14 -20.30 -1.50
C LEU A 377 -11.94 -19.34 -2.38
N GLN A 378 -13.08 -18.88 -1.88
CA GLN A 378 -13.92 -17.89 -2.53
C GLN A 378 -13.98 -16.61 -1.70
N MET A 379 -13.67 -15.47 -2.29
CA MET A 379 -13.81 -14.14 -1.70
C MET A 379 -14.98 -13.42 -2.38
N ASN A 380 -15.99 -13.01 -1.60
CA ASN A 380 -17.16 -12.28 -2.10
C ASN A 380 -17.17 -10.88 -1.51
N MET A 381 -17.06 -9.86 -2.36
CA MET A 381 -17.13 -8.47 -1.95
C MET A 381 -18.50 -7.90 -2.30
N SER A 382 -18.98 -6.97 -1.46
CA SER A 382 -20.19 -6.19 -1.74
C SER A 382 -19.81 -4.79 -2.22
N GLU A 383 -20.62 -4.22 -3.11
CA GLU A 383 -20.38 -2.92 -3.72
C GLU A 383 -20.13 -1.81 -2.69
N GLY A 384 -19.12 -0.99 -2.94
CA GLY A 384 -18.77 0.16 -2.09
C GLY A 384 -18.04 -0.18 -0.78
N ASN A 385 -17.85 -1.47 -0.46
CA ASN A 385 -17.06 -1.87 0.71
C ASN A 385 -15.58 -2.03 0.39
N THR A 386 -14.74 -1.79 1.40
CA THR A 386 -13.28 -1.88 1.30
C THR A 386 -12.74 -2.96 2.21
N PHE A 387 -12.03 -3.93 1.64
CA PHE A 387 -11.20 -4.85 2.39
C PHE A 387 -9.77 -4.32 2.47
N ARG A 388 -9.21 -4.23 3.68
CA ARG A 388 -7.77 -3.96 3.90
C ARG A 388 -7.10 -5.21 4.45
N GLY A 389 -6.09 -5.76 3.79
CA GLY A 389 -5.40 -6.92 4.34
C GLY A 389 -4.69 -7.79 3.32
N ILE A 390 -4.29 -8.98 3.79
CA ILE A 390 -3.57 -9.96 2.99
C ILE A 390 -4.38 -11.23 2.91
N VAL A 391 -4.46 -11.79 1.70
CA VAL A 391 -5.04 -13.11 1.44
C VAL A 391 -3.92 -14.01 0.97
N TYR A 392 -3.55 -14.97 1.81
CA TYR A 392 -2.47 -15.91 1.56
C TYR A 392 -3.03 -17.32 1.42
N ALA A 393 -2.97 -17.86 0.21
CA ALA A 393 -3.56 -19.14 -0.17
C ALA A 393 -2.71 -19.85 -1.24
N PRO A 394 -1.44 -20.16 -0.96
CA PRO A 394 -0.45 -20.55 -1.97
C PRO A 394 -0.65 -21.96 -2.52
N ASN A 395 -1.43 -22.81 -1.83
CA ASN A 395 -1.58 -24.23 -2.13
C ASN A 395 -2.94 -24.60 -2.72
N ILE A 396 -3.83 -23.62 -2.90
CA ILE A 396 -5.18 -23.86 -3.40
C ILE A 396 -5.17 -24.53 -4.78
N ASP A 397 -6.22 -25.31 -5.03
CA ASP A 397 -6.50 -25.93 -6.32
C ASP A 397 -6.35 -24.92 -7.48
N ASP A 398 -5.69 -25.34 -8.56
CA ASP A 398 -5.44 -24.52 -9.74
C ASP A 398 -6.55 -24.63 -10.80
N GLY A 399 -7.55 -25.49 -10.58
CA GLY A 399 -8.74 -25.62 -11.41
C GLY A 399 -9.71 -24.46 -11.28
N GLU A 400 -10.20 -24.17 -10.07
CA GLU A 400 -11.02 -22.96 -9.82
C GLU A 400 -10.17 -21.76 -9.39
N GLY A 401 -9.06 -22.01 -8.68
CA GLY A 401 -8.23 -20.98 -8.07
C GLY A 401 -8.91 -20.25 -6.90
N LEU A 402 -8.30 -19.13 -6.50
CA LEU A 402 -8.92 -18.16 -5.62
C LEU A 402 -9.98 -17.40 -6.43
N LEU A 403 -11.24 -17.76 -6.22
CA LEU A 403 -12.36 -17.08 -6.86
C LEU A 403 -12.65 -15.78 -6.11
N ILE A 404 -12.46 -14.64 -6.76
CA ILE A 404 -12.75 -13.33 -6.20
C ILE A 404 -13.95 -12.74 -6.92
N ASN A 405 -15.09 -12.57 -6.25
CA ASN A 405 -16.24 -11.83 -6.74
C ASN A 405 -16.17 -10.39 -6.23
N ALA A 406 -15.57 -9.50 -7.02
CA ALA A 406 -15.27 -8.13 -6.61
C ALA A 406 -16.50 -7.22 -6.51
N ASN A 407 -17.51 -7.39 -7.39
CA ASN A 407 -18.81 -6.68 -7.37
C ASN A 407 -18.73 -5.17 -7.03
N GLY A 408 -17.78 -4.42 -7.60
CA GLY A 408 -17.62 -2.97 -7.30
C GLY A 408 -17.05 -2.65 -5.91
N GLY A 409 -16.54 -3.64 -5.19
CA GLY A 409 -15.78 -3.48 -3.95
C GLY A 409 -14.32 -3.07 -4.20
N THR A 410 -13.66 -2.62 -3.14
CA THR A 410 -12.24 -2.22 -3.15
C THR A 410 -11.41 -3.14 -2.28
N PHE A 411 -10.38 -3.76 -2.84
CA PHE A 411 -9.36 -4.51 -2.11
C PHE A 411 -8.11 -3.63 -1.98
N SER A 412 -7.55 -3.56 -0.77
CA SER A 412 -6.35 -2.80 -0.46
C SER A 412 -5.37 -3.71 0.29
N GLY A 413 -4.28 -4.09 -0.37
CA GLY A 413 -3.30 -5.02 0.22
C GLY A 413 -2.62 -5.94 -0.77
N THR A 414 -2.44 -7.20 -0.37
CA THR A 414 -1.78 -8.22 -1.19
C THR A 414 -2.55 -9.53 -1.23
N ILE A 415 -2.62 -10.14 -2.42
CA ILE A 415 -3.14 -11.49 -2.63
C ILE A 415 -2.01 -12.40 -3.10
N ILE A 416 -1.77 -13.49 -2.37
CA ILE A 416 -0.80 -14.55 -2.71
C ILE A 416 -1.58 -15.84 -2.92
N ALA A 417 -1.55 -16.41 -4.12
CA ALA A 417 -2.33 -17.60 -4.44
C ALA A 417 -1.66 -18.49 -5.49
N ASN A 418 -1.98 -19.79 -5.51
CA ASN A 418 -1.52 -20.67 -6.59
C ASN A 418 -2.10 -20.23 -7.96
N ALA A 419 -3.40 -19.94 -7.96
CA ALA A 419 -4.18 -19.52 -9.11
C ALA A 419 -5.21 -18.45 -8.69
N VAL A 420 -5.49 -17.49 -9.57
CA VAL A 420 -6.46 -16.40 -9.33
C VAL A 420 -7.53 -16.41 -10.41
N ASN A 421 -8.78 -16.38 -9.97
CA ASN A 421 -9.98 -16.31 -10.82
C ASN A 421 -10.81 -15.10 -10.38
N LEU A 422 -10.66 -14.00 -11.09
CA LEU A 422 -11.30 -12.75 -10.73
C LEU A 422 -12.60 -12.55 -11.52
N GLN A 423 -13.69 -12.34 -10.81
CA GLN A 423 -15.03 -12.11 -11.34
C GLN A 423 -15.61 -10.84 -10.72
N GLY A 424 -16.44 -10.13 -11.45
CA GLY A 424 -17.11 -8.93 -10.93
C GLY A 424 -16.54 -7.67 -11.55
N GLY A 425 -17.26 -7.15 -12.53
CA GLY A 425 -16.96 -5.85 -13.14
C GLY A 425 -16.89 -4.75 -12.08
N LYS A 426 -16.09 -3.71 -12.38
CA LYS A 426 -15.87 -2.50 -11.55
C LYS A 426 -15.12 -2.67 -10.23
N GLY A 427 -14.57 -3.85 -9.93
CA GLY A 427 -13.68 -4.02 -8.77
C GLY A 427 -12.45 -3.12 -8.83
N THR A 428 -11.93 -2.74 -7.66
CA THR A 428 -10.68 -1.98 -7.54
C THR A 428 -9.72 -2.69 -6.61
N PHE A 429 -8.50 -2.92 -7.08
CA PHE A 429 -7.42 -3.54 -6.32
C PHE A 429 -6.28 -2.56 -6.21
N ARG A 430 -5.88 -2.22 -4.98
CA ARG A 430 -4.77 -1.31 -4.71
C ARG A 430 -3.77 -2.00 -3.80
N TYR A 431 -2.49 -1.80 -4.06
CA TYR A 431 -1.45 -2.27 -3.16
C TYR A 431 -1.47 -1.45 -1.87
N GLU A 432 -1.30 -2.14 -0.75
CA GLU A 432 -1.11 -1.53 0.56
C GLU A 432 -0.22 -2.43 1.43
N ASN A 433 0.80 -1.85 2.06
CA ASN A 433 1.69 -2.57 2.95
C ASN A 433 1.19 -2.52 4.40
N PHE A 434 1.26 -3.64 5.11
CA PHE A 434 0.80 -3.77 6.49
C PHE A 434 1.88 -4.19 7.51
N ASN A 435 3.16 -4.25 7.12
CA ASN A 435 4.31 -4.56 8.00
C ASN A 435 4.04 -5.73 8.99
N ILE A 436 4.01 -6.95 8.45
CA ILE A 436 3.59 -8.18 9.17
C ILE A 436 4.59 -8.58 10.26
N THR A 437 5.84 -8.13 10.19
CA THR A 437 6.92 -8.60 11.09
C THR A 437 7.00 -7.92 12.46
N GLY A 438 6.05 -7.03 12.79
CA GLY A 438 5.86 -6.60 14.18
C GLY A 438 6.98 -5.78 14.82
N LYS A 439 7.81 -5.07 14.03
CA LYS A 439 8.48 -3.87 14.55
C LYS A 439 7.65 -2.65 14.20
N SER A 440 7.04 -2.08 15.24
CA SER A 440 6.33 -0.81 15.21
C SER A 440 7.10 0.27 14.42
N SER A 441 6.57 0.66 13.28
CA SER A 441 6.57 2.05 12.85
C SER A 441 5.12 2.42 12.53
N SER A 442 4.46 2.95 13.56
CA SER A 442 3.19 3.64 13.44
C SER A 442 3.30 4.75 12.39
N SER A 443 2.80 4.51 11.18
CA SER A 443 2.47 5.60 10.24
C SER A 443 1.01 6.02 10.46
N SER A 444 0.68 6.39 11.70
CA SER A 444 -0.55 7.13 11.97
C SER A 444 -0.25 8.62 11.94
N GLY A 445 -0.49 9.26 10.80
CA GLY A 445 -0.59 10.71 10.74
C GLY A 445 -1.76 11.17 11.59
N SER A 446 -1.48 11.79 12.73
CA SER A 446 -2.39 12.69 13.46
C SER A 446 -1.57 13.55 14.41
N GLY A 447 -1.62 14.87 14.19
CA GLY A 447 -0.80 15.83 14.91
C GLY A 447 -1.24 16.09 16.35
N SER A 448 -0.30 16.74 17.04
CA SER A 448 -0.43 17.53 18.28
C SER A 448 -0.43 16.77 19.62
N GLY A 449 0.56 17.10 20.45
CA GLY A 449 0.45 17.01 21.90
C GLY A 449 1.72 16.58 22.61
N SER A 450 2.54 17.55 23.03
CA SER A 450 3.66 17.39 23.96
C SER A 450 3.26 16.62 25.24
N GLY A 451 4.14 15.73 25.71
CA GLY A 451 3.98 15.10 27.03
C GLY A 451 5.14 14.20 27.39
N SER A 452 6.11 14.74 28.13
CA SER A 452 7.20 13.99 28.76
C SER A 452 6.67 12.99 29.80
N GLY A 453 7.23 11.79 29.83
CA GLY A 453 6.94 10.79 30.87
C GLY A 453 7.95 9.66 30.88
N SER A 454 8.91 9.72 31.80
CA SER A 454 9.85 8.66 32.12
C SER A 454 9.15 7.46 32.76
N GLY A 455 9.53 6.24 32.37
CA GLY A 455 9.07 5.01 32.99
C GLY A 455 10.06 3.88 32.79
N SER A 456 10.80 3.57 33.86
CA SER A 456 11.70 2.42 33.98
C SER A 456 10.89 1.12 34.14
N GLY A 457 11.29 0.06 33.44
CA GLY A 457 10.68 -1.27 33.57
C GLY A 457 11.59 -2.35 32.99
N ASN A 458 12.29 -3.05 33.88
CA ASN A 458 13.21 -4.15 33.61
C ASN A 458 12.41 -5.41 33.22
N GLY A 459 12.68 -6.01 32.06
CA GLY A 459 12.00 -7.22 31.58
C GLY A 459 12.84 -7.94 30.53
N SER A 460 13.29 -9.13 30.89
CA SER A 460 14.32 -9.96 30.29
C SER A 460 13.92 -10.66 28.97
N GLY A 461 14.87 -10.71 28.03
CA GLY A 461 14.99 -11.76 27.02
C GLY A 461 14.25 -11.56 25.70
N ALA A 462 14.78 -10.75 24.79
CA ALA A 462 14.43 -10.77 23.37
C ALA A 462 15.69 -10.55 22.53
N SER A 463 15.87 -11.36 21.48
CA SER A 463 16.97 -11.25 20.52
C SER A 463 17.02 -9.84 19.89
N PRO A 464 18.22 -9.28 19.66
CA PRO A 464 18.40 -7.89 19.26
C PRO A 464 17.97 -7.71 17.80
N SER A 465 17.28 -6.61 17.54
CA SER A 465 16.67 -6.36 16.27
C SER A 465 16.85 -4.87 15.96
N SER A 466 17.50 -4.55 14.84
CA SER A 466 17.86 -3.20 14.39
C SER A 466 16.68 -2.22 14.38
N LYS A 467 16.78 -1.09 15.08
CA LYS A 467 15.71 -0.10 15.18
C LYS A 467 15.83 0.90 14.02
N ILE A 468 14.77 1.05 13.23
CA ILE A 468 14.69 2.02 12.13
C ILE A 468 13.58 3.03 12.44
N HIS A 469 13.91 4.32 12.40
CA HIS A 469 12.97 5.41 12.72
C HIS A 469 13.23 6.63 11.84
N LEU A 470 12.16 7.40 11.54
CA LEU A 470 12.28 8.70 10.90
C LEU A 470 12.95 9.71 11.84
N VAL A 471 13.77 10.57 11.24
CA VAL A 471 14.56 11.58 11.93
C VAL A 471 14.21 12.93 11.33
N ASN A 472 14.17 13.97 12.16
CA ASN A 472 13.94 15.33 11.68
C ASN A 472 15.06 15.72 10.70
N PRO A 473 14.74 16.13 9.45
CA PRO A 473 15.72 16.53 8.46
C PRO A 473 16.69 17.62 8.94
N ASP A 474 16.22 18.56 9.76
CA ASP A 474 17.02 19.67 10.28
C ASP A 474 18.04 19.25 11.35
N SER A 475 17.95 18.02 11.86
CA SER A 475 18.83 17.55 12.95
C SER A 475 20.18 17.01 12.47
N ILE A 476 20.36 16.83 11.15
CA ILE A 476 21.56 16.24 10.56
C ILE A 476 22.00 17.08 9.36
N THR A 477 23.26 17.52 9.38
CA THR A 477 23.86 18.25 8.26
C THR A 477 24.46 17.29 7.24
N TRP A 478 24.23 17.59 5.95
CA TRP A 478 24.61 16.73 4.80
C TRP A 478 25.65 17.38 3.89
N ASP A 479 26.41 18.33 4.44
CA ASP A 479 27.44 19.11 3.75
C ASP A 479 28.68 18.28 3.38
#